data_AF-A0A371F370-F1
#
_entry.id   AF-A0A371F370-F1
#
_cell.length_a   1.000
_cell.length_b   1.000
_cell.length_c   1.000
_cell.angle_alpha   90.00
_cell.angle_beta   90.00
_cell.angle_gamma   90.00
#
_symmetry.space_group_name_H-M   'P 1'
#
loop_
_entity.id
_entity.type
_entity.pdbx_description
1 polymer ?
#
loop_
_entity_poly.entity_id
_entity_poly.type
_entity_poly.pdbx_seq_one_letter_code
_entity_poly.pdbx_strand_id
1 'polypeptide(L)' 'MLNARKPKRDGNIWKNGKASQELPTTELAPDRTQLRRMVKKDIETFKEYAKQWREIVAHVQPPLSEKEMVTMYIDTL' A
#
# COMPACT_ATOMS: atom_id res chain seq x y z
N MET A 1 -12.96 -42.38 23.81
CA MET A 1 -11.79 -41.84 24.53
C MET A 1 -10.68 -41.66 23.49
N LEU A 2 -10.36 -40.44 23.06
CA LEU A 2 -9.33 -40.20 22.04
C LEU A 2 -8.01 -39.79 22.71
N ASN A 3 -6.93 -40.47 22.31
CA ASN A 3 -5.61 -40.37 22.91
C ASN A 3 -4.93 -39.03 22.62
N ALA A 4 -4.41 -38.41 23.68
CA ALA A 4 -3.61 -37.19 23.66
C ALA A 4 -2.24 -37.44 23.00
N ARG A 5 -1.97 -36.77 21.88
CA ARG A 5 -0.63 -36.67 21.29
C ARG A 5 -0.12 -35.24 21.51
N LYS A 6 0.71 -35.03 22.53
CA LYS A 6 1.45 -33.76 22.75
C LYS A 6 2.69 -33.73 21.84
N PRO A 7 2.88 -32.72 20.98
CA PRO A 7 4.21 -32.42 20.44
C PRO A 7 5.00 -31.54 21.41
N LYS A 8 6.28 -31.88 21.56
CA LYS A 8 7.24 -31.32 22.52
C LYS A 8 7.63 -29.89 22.15
N ARG A 9 7.83 -29.07 23.19
CA ARG A 9 8.41 -27.73 23.15
C ARG A 9 9.93 -27.86 23.03
N ASP A 10 10.47 -27.48 21.89
CA ASP A 10 11.90 -27.16 21.76
C ASP A 10 12.03 -25.64 21.52
N GLY A 11 12.97 -25.04 22.24
CA GLY A 11 12.94 -23.63 22.62
C GLY A 11 13.36 -22.60 21.56
N ASN A 12 12.88 -21.38 21.83
CA ASN A 12 13.59 -20.11 21.64
C ASN A 12 13.73 -19.52 20.23
N ILE A 13 12.70 -18.85 19.69
CA ILE A 13 12.88 -17.56 18.96
C ILE A 13 11.66 -16.64 19.22
N TRP A 14 11.55 -16.10 20.44
CA TRP A 14 10.81 -14.86 20.66
C TRP A 14 11.74 -13.68 20.39
N LYS A 15 11.99 -13.38 19.12
CA LYS A 15 12.49 -12.05 18.73
C LYS A 15 11.91 -11.69 17.36
N ASN A 16 10.92 -10.79 17.44
CA ASN A 16 10.61 -9.78 16.44
C ASN A 16 9.70 -10.21 15.28
N GLY A 17 8.44 -10.49 15.60
CA GLY A 17 7.30 -10.24 14.71
C GLY A 17 6.41 -9.14 15.28
N LYS A 18 7.00 -8.00 15.69
CA LYS A 18 6.21 -6.83 16.08
C LYS A 18 5.92 -5.99 14.84
N ALA A 19 4.70 -5.47 14.85
CA ALA A 19 4.09 -4.52 13.92
C ALA A 19 3.56 -5.15 12.63
N SER A 20 2.30 -5.59 12.73
CA SER A 20 1.22 -4.95 11.99
C SER A 20 1.62 -4.37 10.64
N GLN A 21 1.30 -5.08 9.57
CA GLN A 21 0.61 -4.37 8.51
C GLN A 21 -0.78 -5.00 8.44
N GLU A 22 -1.62 -4.53 9.36
CA GLU A 22 -3.07 -4.64 9.27
C GLU A 22 -3.45 -4.42 7.79
N LEU A 23 -4.34 -5.23 7.24
CA LEU A 23 -5.20 -4.75 6.18
C LEU A 23 -6.27 -3.89 6.87
N PRO A 24 -6.19 -2.55 6.88
CA PRO A 24 -7.40 -1.77 7.06
C PRO A 24 -8.17 -1.81 5.74
N THR A 25 -9.12 -2.73 5.67
CA THR A 25 -10.39 -2.40 5.04
C THR A 25 -10.86 -1.06 5.63
N THR A 26 -11.22 -0.12 4.75
CA THR A 26 -12.01 1.10 5.01
C THR A 26 -11.22 2.40 5.24
N GLU A 27 -11.28 3.31 4.24
CA GLU A 27 -11.20 4.78 4.34
C GLU A 27 -10.06 5.48 5.11
N LEU A 28 -8.88 4.90 5.20
CA LEU A 28 -7.72 5.66 5.68
C LEU A 28 -7.09 6.38 4.48
N ALA A 29 -6.90 7.69 4.63
CA ALA A 29 -6.46 8.68 3.64
C ALA A 29 -5.67 8.12 2.45
N PRO A 30 -5.91 8.64 1.22
CA PRO A 30 -5.22 8.18 0.02
C PRO A 30 -3.73 8.04 0.31
N ASP A 31 -3.25 6.81 0.27
CA ASP A 31 -1.87 6.48 0.59
C ASP A 31 -1.08 6.30 -0.71
N ARG A 32 0.24 6.15 -0.57
CA ARG A 32 1.14 5.86 -1.71
C ARG A 32 0.71 4.60 -2.47
N THR A 33 -0.03 3.69 -1.83
CA THR A 33 -0.57 2.46 -2.44
C THR A 33 -1.73 2.75 -3.40
N GLN A 34 -2.57 3.75 -3.13
CA GLN A 34 -3.62 4.16 -4.05
C GLN A 34 -3.05 4.80 -5.32
N LEU A 35 -2.04 5.68 -5.19
CA LEU A 35 -1.34 6.26 -6.33
C LEU A 35 -0.73 5.19 -7.24
N ARG A 36 -0.06 4.19 -6.64
CA ARG A 36 0.53 3.07 -7.39
C ARG A 36 -0.49 2.19 -8.12
N ARG A 37 -1.75 2.21 -7.70
CA ARG A 37 -2.84 1.48 -8.36
C ARG A 37 -3.56 2.33 -9.43
N MET A 38 -3.28 3.63 -9.51
CA MET A 38 -3.75 4.42 -10.63
C MET A 38 -3.07 3.94 -11.91
N VAL A 39 -3.85 3.81 -12.96
CA VAL A 39 -3.36 3.52 -14.30
C VAL A 39 -4.19 4.38 -15.24
N LYS A 40 -3.52 5.07 -16.17
CA LYS A 40 -4.22 5.83 -17.20
C LYS A 40 -5.05 4.87 -18.06
N LYS A 41 -6.34 5.12 -18.16
CA LYS A 41 -7.28 4.42 -19.04
C LYS A 41 -7.12 4.91 -20.48
N ASP A 42 -7.42 4.05 -21.45
CA ASP A 42 -7.37 4.43 -22.86
C ASP A 42 -8.42 5.49 -23.23
N ILE A 43 -9.57 5.44 -22.55
CA ILE A 43 -10.71 6.33 -22.78
C ILE A 43 -10.56 7.71 -22.10
N GLU A 44 -9.65 7.84 -21.13
CA GLU A 44 -9.45 9.13 -20.45
C GLU A 44 -8.37 9.95 -21.15
N THR A 45 -8.59 11.26 -21.21
CA THR A 45 -7.58 12.17 -21.74
C THR A 45 -6.43 12.30 -20.74
N PHE A 46 -5.24 12.60 -21.25
CA PHE A 46 -4.07 12.85 -20.41
C PHE A 46 -4.32 13.97 -19.37
N LYS A 47 -5.10 14.99 -19.76
CA LYS A 47 -5.45 16.12 -18.88
C LYS A 47 -6.33 15.70 -17.71
N GLU A 48 -7.31 14.83 -17.94
CA GLU A 48 -8.19 14.30 -16.88
C GLU A 48 -7.39 13.42 -15.91
N TYR A 49 -6.56 12.53 -16.46
CA TYR A 49 -5.66 11.70 -15.66
C TYR A 49 -4.71 12.54 -14.79
N ALA A 50 -4.01 13.52 -15.39
CA ALA A 50 -3.11 14.42 -14.67
C ALA A 50 -3.81 15.28 -13.61
N LYS A 51 -5.12 15.52 -13.75
CA LYS A 51 -5.93 16.21 -12.73
C LYS A 51 -6.21 15.28 -11.55
N GLN A 52 -6.77 14.10 -11.80
CA GLN A 52 -7.05 13.11 -10.74
C GLN A 52 -5.78 12.69 -10.00
N TRP A 53 -4.68 12.48 -10.73
CA TRP A 53 -3.41 12.07 -10.13
C TRP A 53 -2.89 13.12 -9.15
N ARG A 54 -2.92 14.41 -9.52
CA ARG A 54 -2.55 15.52 -8.63
C ARG A 54 -3.48 15.66 -7.43
N GLU A 55 -4.78 15.47 -7.63
CA GLU A 55 -5.75 15.48 -6.54
C GLU A 55 -5.40 14.39 -5.53
N ILE A 56 -5.09 13.16 -5.96
CA ILE A 56 -4.72 12.06 -5.05
C ILE A 56 -3.36 12.33 -4.38
N VAL A 57 -2.34 12.76 -5.12
CA VAL A 57 -1.01 13.10 -4.56
C VAL A 57 -1.08 14.16 -3.48
N ALA A 58 -1.92 15.19 -3.66
CA ALA A 58 -2.08 16.28 -2.70
C ALA A 58 -2.60 15.80 -1.33
N HIS A 59 -3.28 14.66 -1.29
CA HIS A 59 -3.82 14.07 -0.07
C HIS A 59 -2.92 12.96 0.50
N VAL A 60 -1.85 12.55 -0.22
CA VAL A 60 -0.92 11.52 0.25
C VAL A 60 -0.02 12.03 1.36
N GLN A 61 0.02 11.28 2.46
CA GLN A 61 0.90 11.54 3.60
C GLN A 61 1.79 10.32 3.89
N PRO A 62 3.11 10.51 4.11
CA PRO A 62 3.85 11.75 3.98
C PRO A 62 3.94 12.22 2.52
N PRO A 63 4.16 13.53 2.26
CA PRO A 63 4.22 14.07 0.91
C PRO A 63 5.29 13.35 0.09
N LEU A 64 5.05 13.18 -1.20
CA LEU A 64 6.04 12.62 -2.11
C LEU A 64 7.11 13.67 -2.42
N SER A 65 8.38 13.24 -2.45
CA SER A 65 9.44 14.07 -3.01
C SER A 65 9.25 14.23 -4.51
N GLU A 66 9.82 15.29 -5.10
CA GLU A 66 9.71 15.55 -6.54
C GLU A 66 10.18 14.36 -7.40
N LYS A 67 11.27 13.69 -7.00
CA LYS A 67 11.76 12.49 -7.67
C LYS A 67 10.78 11.32 -7.58
N GLU A 68 10.20 11.09 -6.40
CA GLU A 68 9.19 10.04 -6.22
C GLU A 68 7.91 10.36 -7.01
N MET A 69 7.49 11.62 -7.06
CA MET A 69 6.34 12.04 -7.86
C MET A 69 6.53 11.76 -9.34
N VAL A 70 7.67 12.17 -9.91
CA VAL A 70 7.94 11.92 -11.33
C VAL A 70 8.00 10.43 -11.61
N THR A 71 8.69 9.65 -10.76
CA THR A 71 8.81 8.20 -10.94
C THR A 71 7.44 7.52 -10.90
N MET A 72 6.62 7.81 -9.88
CA MET A 72 5.28 7.22 -9.77
C MET A 72 4.34 7.69 -10.89
N TYR A 73 4.47 8.93 -11.36
CA TYR A 73 3.65 9.40 -12.47
C TYR A 73 3.93 8.61 -13.74
N ILE A 74 5.21 8.40 -14.08
CA ILE A 74 5.60 7.60 -15.24
C ILE A 74 5.22 6.12 -15.06
N ASP A 75 5.32 5.55 -13.86
CA ASP A 75 4.94 4.16 -13.57
C ASP A 75 3.43 3.89 -13.78
N THR A 76 2.61 4.94 -13.81
CA THR A 76 1.14 4.85 -13.82
C THR A 76 0.51 5.37 -15.12
N LEU A 77 1.32 5.87 -16.06
CA LEU A 77 0.88 6.34 -17.38
C LEU A 77 0.67 5.22 -18.40
#